data_AF-A0A9P7C0E0-F1
#
_entry.id   AF-A0A9P7C0E0-F1
#
_cell.length_a   1.000
_cell.length_b   1.000
_cell.length_c   1.000
_cell.angle_alpha   90.00
_cell.angle_beta   90.00
_cell.angle_gamma   90.00
#
_symmetry.space_group_name_H-M   'P 1'
#
loop_
_entity.id
_entity.type
_entity.pdbx_description
1 polymer ?
#
loop_
_entity_poly.entity_id
_entity_poly.type
_entity_poly.pdbx_seq_one_letter_code
_entity_poly.pdbx_strand_id
1 'polypeptide(L)'
;MFRLVVCPECHTLYQPEEVHCDSKCTFSEFRITCNASLFKPVTIGASKMYANKVSAFNSIKYALTVMFSRPGFESAIEAWRYRTRHNNTMYDIYDVKLDPSYSL
;
A
#
# COMPACT_ATOMS: atom_id res chain seq x y z
N MET A 1 0.04 -1.68 8.10
CA MET A 1 -0.68 -1.60 6.82
C MET A 1 -1.99 -0.88 7.09
N PHE A 2 -2.21 0.27 6.46
CA PHE A 2 -3.45 1.03 6.64
C PHE A 2 -4.50 0.48 5.67
N ARG A 3 -5.70 0.22 6.17
CA ARG A 3 -6.82 -0.21 5.33
C ARG A 3 -7.68 1.00 5.09
N LEU A 4 -7.64 1.57 3.89
CA LEU A 4 -8.42 2.76 3.57
C LEU A 4 -9.75 2.36 2.95
N VAL A 5 -10.79 3.15 3.25
CA VAL A 5 -12.08 3.06 2.55
C VAL A 5 -11.92 3.80 1.22
N VAL A 6 -12.40 3.19 0.14
CA VAL A 6 -12.25 3.72 -1.21
C VAL A 6 -13.63 3.99 -1.78
N CYS A 7 -13.83 5.20 -2.32
CA CYS A 7 -15.01 5.48 -3.11
C CYS A 7 -15.07 4.55 -4.33
N PRO A 8 -16.18 3.81 -4.55
CA PRO A 8 -16.27 2.87 -5.66
C PRO A 8 -16.26 3.55 -7.04
N GLU A 9 -16.65 4.83 -7.11
CA GLU A 9 -16.78 5.59 -8.36
C GLU A 9 -15.50 6.38 -8.69
N CYS A 10 -15.11 7.31 -7.82
CA CYS A 10 -14.02 8.25 -8.07
C CYS A 10 -12.68 7.86 -7.42
N HIS A 11 -12.61 6.72 -6.73
CA HIS A 11 -11.40 6.18 -6.10
C HIS A 11 -10.76 7.05 -5.00
N THR A 12 -11.44 8.11 -4.55
CA THR A 12 -11.00 8.89 -3.39
C THR A 12 -10.84 8.01 -2.16
N LEU A 13 -9.77 8.24 -1.41
CA LEU A 13 -9.38 7.46 -0.25
C LEU A 13 -9.81 8.19 1.04
N TYR A 14 -10.31 7.43 2.00
CA TYR A 14 -10.73 7.90 3.30
C TYR A 14 -10.08 7.06 4.40
N GLN A 15 -9.68 7.69 5.50
CA GLN A 15 -9.27 6.95 6.70
C GLN A 15 -10.51 6.29 7.30
N PRO A 16 -10.42 5.04 7.82
CA PRO A 16 -11.55 4.36 8.46
C PRO A 16 -12.19 5.16 9.59
N GLU A 17 -11.41 5.96 10.30
CA GLU A 17 -11.86 6.77 11.44
C GLU A 17 -12.67 8.00 11.00
N GLU A 18 -12.52 8.43 9.74
CA GLU A 18 -13.17 9.63 9.18
C GLU A 18 -14.55 9.35 8.58
N VAL A 19 -14.91 8.08 8.38
CA VAL A 19 -16.12 7.68 7.67
C VAL A 19 -16.93 6.65 8.44
N HIS A 20 -18.25 6.72 8.32
CA HIS A 20 -19.23 5.89 9.03
C HIS A 20 -20.14 5.18 8.02
N CYS A 21 -20.97 4.24 8.49
CA CYS A 21 -21.76 3.36 7.61
C CYS A 21 -22.74 4.09 6.67
N ASP A 22 -23.14 5.31 7.02
CA ASP A 22 -24.01 6.21 6.25
C ASP A 22 -23.23 7.22 5.38
N SER A 23 -21.89 7.21 5.46
CA SER A 23 -21.05 8.18 4.77
C SER A 23 -21.10 8.03 3.25
N LYS A 24 -21.11 9.17 2.59
CA LYS A 24 -21.03 9.32 1.14
C LYS A 24 -19.72 9.99 0.75
N CYS A 25 -19.29 9.75 -0.48
CA CYS A 25 -18.10 10.38 -1.01
C CYS A 25 -18.29 11.90 -1.10
N THR A 26 -17.41 12.63 -0.43
CA THR A 26 -17.34 14.09 -0.38
C THR A 26 -16.43 14.71 -1.45
N PHE A 27 -15.84 13.88 -2.32
CA PHE A 27 -14.97 14.38 -3.39
C PHE A 27 -15.75 15.33 -4.31
N SER A 28 -15.18 16.52 -4.50
CA SER A 28 -15.72 17.55 -5.37
C SER A 28 -14.61 18.17 -6.22
N GLU A 29 -14.79 18.17 -7.54
CA GLU A 29 -13.89 18.82 -8.49
C GLU A 29 -14.72 19.47 -9.60
N PHE A 30 -14.33 20.68 -10.04
CA PHE A 30 -15.05 21.42 -11.10
C PHE A 30 -16.57 21.54 -10.88
N ARG A 31 -17.01 21.67 -9.62
CA ARG A 31 -18.43 21.70 -9.19
C ARG A 31 -19.21 20.39 -9.38
N ILE A 32 -18.55 19.28 -9.73
CA ILE A 32 -19.13 17.94 -9.76
C ILE A 32 -18.83 17.27 -8.41
N THR A 33 -19.85 16.75 -7.75
CA THR A 33 -19.74 15.98 -6.50
C THR A 33 -20.04 14.51 -6.75
N CYS A 34 -19.19 13.62 -6.24
CA CYS A 34 -19.36 12.18 -6.45
C CYS A 34 -20.58 11.63 -5.71
N ASN A 35 -20.69 11.89 -4.40
CA ASN A 35 -21.82 11.51 -3.54
C ASN A 35 -22.15 9.99 -3.51
N ALA A 36 -21.27 9.13 -4.03
CA ALA A 36 -21.45 7.68 -4.01
C ALA A 36 -21.42 7.14 -2.58
N SER A 37 -22.20 6.10 -2.30
CA SER A 37 -22.20 5.48 -0.97
C SER A 37 -20.91 4.69 -0.74
N LEU A 38 -20.22 5.00 0.36
CA LEU A 38 -18.97 4.35 0.72
C LEU A 38 -19.18 2.95 1.31
N PHE A 39 -20.39 2.63 1.73
CA PHE A 39 -20.74 1.36 2.36
C PHE A 39 -21.95 0.72 1.67
N LYS A 40 -22.03 -0.60 1.72
CA LYS A 40 -23.19 -1.37 1.26
C LYS A 40 -23.66 -2.33 2.34
N PRO A 41 -24.97 -2.54 2.46
CA PRO A 41 -25.50 -3.63 3.27
C PRO A 41 -25.16 -4.97 2.60
N VAL A 42 -24.76 -5.94 3.40
CA VAL A 42 -24.62 -7.33 2.99
C VAL A 42 -25.51 -8.16 3.89
N THR A 43 -26.54 -8.75 3.30
CA THR A 43 -27.49 -9.64 3.97
C THR A 43 -27.02 -11.09 3.83
N ILE A 44 -26.11 -11.51 4.71
CA ILE A 44 -25.83 -12.93 4.94
C ILE A 44 -26.21 -13.19 6.40
N GLY A 45 -27.47 -13.60 6.62
CA GLY A 45 -28.06 -13.69 7.95
C GLY A 45 -28.48 -12.32 8.49
N ALA A 46 -27.69 -11.73 9.39
CA ALA A 46 -27.93 -10.39 9.92
C ALA A 46 -27.44 -9.30 8.95
N SER A 47 -28.19 -8.21 8.82
CA SER A 47 -27.76 -7.06 8.02
C SER A 47 -26.50 -6.43 8.60
N LYS A 48 -25.38 -6.53 7.89
CA LYS A 48 -24.11 -5.89 8.25
C LYS A 48 -23.69 -4.93 7.16
N MET A 49 -23.18 -3.77 7.55
CA MET A 49 -22.65 -2.76 6.63
C MET A 49 -21.17 -3.02 6.40
N TYR A 50 -20.75 -3.01 5.13
CA TYR A 50 -19.35 -3.18 4.73
C TYR A 50 -18.94 -2.07 3.78
N ALA A 51 -17.69 -1.62 3.88
CA ALA A 51 -17.13 -0.68 2.91
C ALA A 51 -17.23 -1.27 1.50
N ASN A 52 -17.65 -0.45 0.53
CA ASN A 52 -17.89 -0.88 -0.84
C ASN A 52 -16.60 -1.39 -1.50
N LYS A 53 -15.50 -0.65 -1.29
CA LYS A 53 -14.16 -0.97 -1.75
C LYS A 53 -13.16 -0.60 -0.65
N VAL A 54 -12.15 -1.44 -0.46
CA VAL A 54 -11.05 -1.20 0.47
C VAL A 54 -9.73 -1.29 -0.27
N SER A 55 -8.79 -0.42 0.07
CA SER A 55 -7.42 -0.49 -0.44
C SER A 55 -6.47 -0.75 0.71
N ALA A 56 -5.55 -1.69 0.50
CA ALA A 56 -4.36 -1.80 1.32
C ALA A 56 -3.41 -0.69 0.87
N PHE A 57 -3.42 0.43 1.57
CA PHE A 57 -2.49 1.51 1.27
C PHE A 57 -1.18 1.26 2.01
N ASN A 58 -0.14 0.98 1.23
CA ASN A 58 1.23 1.08 1.69
C ASN A 58 1.74 2.45 1.29
N SER A 59 1.72 3.38 2.24
CA SER A 59 2.35 4.70 2.03
C SER A 59 3.76 4.49 1.53
N ILE A 60 4.12 5.09 0.39
CA ILE A 60 5.49 5.03 -0.14
C ILE A 60 6.47 5.53 0.93
N LYS A 61 6.09 6.59 1.66
CA LYS A 61 6.87 7.11 2.79
C LYS A 61 7.07 6.03 3.85
N TYR A 62 6.00 5.35 4.26
CA TYR A 62 6.11 4.26 5.24
C TYR A 62 6.97 3.11 4.72
N ALA A 63 6.79 2.69 3.46
CA ALA A 63 7.58 1.62 2.85
C ALA A 63 9.07 1.99 2.79
N LEU A 64 9.41 3.23 2.41
CA LEU A 64 10.76 3.76 2.43
C LEU A 64 11.33 3.84 3.84
N THR A 65 10.56 4.29 4.83
CA THR A 65 10.98 4.31 6.24
C THR A 65 11.32 2.90 6.73
N VAL A 66 10.46 1.92 6.44
CA VAL A 66 10.70 0.52 6.81
C VAL A 66 11.93 -0.03 6.09
N MET A 67 12.13 0.31 4.81
CA MET A 67 13.35 -0.08 4.11
C MET A 67 14.59 0.55 4.75
N PHE A 68 14.65 1.87 4.91
CA PHE A 68 15.84 2.56 5.43
C PHE A 68 16.15 2.25 6.89
N SER A 69 15.17 1.77 7.67
CA SER A 69 15.37 1.36 9.06
C SER A 69 15.89 -0.08 9.22
N ARG A 70 16.08 -0.84 8.13
CA ARG A 70 16.65 -2.18 8.22
C ARG A 70 18.09 -2.12 8.75
N PRO A 71 18.46 -2.93 9.74
CA PRO A 71 19.83 -3.00 10.23
C PRO A 71 20.82 -3.26 9.10
N GLY A 72 21.92 -2.51 9.07
CA GLY A 72 22.95 -2.64 8.03
C GLY A 72 22.56 -2.02 6.69
N PHE A 73 21.48 -1.23 6.60
CA PHE A 73 21.07 -0.55 5.37
C PHE A 73 22.20 0.26 4.72
N GLU A 74 22.94 1.05 5.50
CA GLU A 74 24.07 1.86 5.00
C GLU A 74 25.17 0.99 4.37
N SER A 75 25.48 -0.15 4.99
CA SER A 75 26.45 -1.09 4.43
C SER A 75 25.90 -1.79 3.18
N ALA A 76 24.62 -2.16 3.19
CA ALA A 76 23.96 -2.83 2.06
C ALA A 76 23.83 -1.91 0.84
N ILE A 77 23.53 -0.62 1.03
CA ILE A 77 23.44 0.34 -0.09
C ILE A 77 24.80 0.62 -0.72
N GLU A 78 25.88 0.68 0.07
CA GLU A 78 27.24 0.80 -0.47
C GLU A 78 27.65 -0.47 -1.21
N ALA A 79 27.41 -1.67 -0.65
CA ALA A 79 27.66 -2.93 -1.36
C ALA A 79 26.85 -3.02 -2.66
N TRP A 80 25.57 -2.61 -2.63
CA TRP A 80 24.72 -2.54 -3.80
C TRP A 80 25.25 -1.56 -4.85
N ARG A 81 25.79 -0.40 -4.45
CA ARG A 81 26.38 0.60 -5.36
C ARG A 81 27.58 0.02 -6.12
N TYR A 82 28.43 -0.75 -5.46
CA TYR A 82 29.67 -1.28 -6.03
C TYR A 82 29.56 -2.74 -6.55
N ARG A 83 28.36 -3.33 -6.56
CA ARG A 83 28.15 -4.72 -6.98
C ARG A 83 28.48 -4.96 -8.45
N THR A 84 28.95 -6.17 -8.75
CA THR A 84 28.99 -6.70 -10.12
C THR A 84 27.55 -6.92 -10.61
N ARG A 85 27.23 -6.42 -11.80
CA ARG A 85 25.91 -6.57 -12.41
C ARG A 85 25.95 -7.62 -13.50
N HIS A 86 25.05 -8.59 -13.42
CA HIS A 86 24.81 -9.54 -14.50
C HIS A 86 23.85 -8.92 -15.51
N ASN A 87 24.09 -9.20 -16.81
CA ASN A 87 23.20 -8.73 -17.86
C ASN A 87 21.78 -9.25 -17.64
N ASN A 88 20.80 -8.37 -17.85
CA ASN A 88 19.38 -8.69 -17.77
C ASN A 88 18.90 -9.20 -16.39
N THR A 89 19.62 -8.91 -15.30
CA THR A 89 19.21 -9.28 -13.94
C THR A 89 18.98 -8.05 -13.08
N MET A 90 17.80 -7.97 -12.46
CA MET A 90 17.49 -6.94 -11.47
C MET A 90 17.90 -7.43 -10.07
N TYR A 91 18.56 -6.56 -9.32
CA TYR A 91 18.96 -6.79 -7.93
C TYR A 91 18.46 -5.63 -7.06
N ASP A 92 17.80 -5.95 -5.97
CA ASP A 92 17.46 -5.01 -4.91
C ASP A 92 18.66 -4.77 -3.95
N ILE A 93 18.51 -3.82 -3.03
CA ILE A 93 19.59 -3.41 -2.09
C ILE A 93 19.94 -4.52 -1.08
N TYR A 94 19.02 -5.45 -0.85
CA TYR A 94 19.14 -6.52 0.14
C TYR A 94 19.49 -7.88 -0.47
N ASP A 95 19.55 -7.98 -1.79
CA ASP A 95 19.99 -9.17 -2.55
C ASP A 95 21.49 -9.49 -2.36
N VAL A 96 22.11 -9.01 -1.28
CA VAL A 96 23.47 -9.33 -0.88
C VAL A 96 23.51 -10.74 -0.28
N LYS A 97 23.27 -11.75 -1.11
CA LYS A 97 23.70 -13.12 -0.88
C LYS A 97 23.85 -13.86 -2.20
N LEU A 98 25.07 -13.82 -2.74
CA LEU A 98 25.68 -15.03 -3.25
C LEU A 98 26.92 -15.25 -2.38
N ASP A 99 26.68 -15.89 -1.23
CA ASP A 99 27.75 -16.54 -0.49
C ASP A 99 28.18 -17.75 -1.34
N PRO A 100 29.42 -17.81 -1.86
CA PRO A 100 29.89 -18.95 -2.64
C PRO A 100 29.94 -20.26 -1.85
N SER A 101 29.72 -20.23 -0.52
CA SER A 101 29.82 -21.41 0.35
C SER A 101 28.63 -22.38 0.29
N TYR A 102 27.57 -22.09 -0.47
CA TYR A 102 26.41 -22.99 -0.64
C TYR A 102 26.35 -23.63 -2.03
N SER A 103 27.51 -24.02 -2.58
CA SER A 103 27.60 -24.97 -3.69
C SER A 103 28.33 -26.23 -3.20
N LEU A 104 27.58 -27.13 -2.57
CA LEU A 104 27.92 -28.54 -2.35
C LEU A 104 26.70 -29.38 -2.73
#